data_AF-A0A1G2LQQ9-F1
#
_entry.id   AF-A0A1G2LQQ9-F1
#
_cell.length_a   1.000
_cell.length_b   1.000
_cell.length_c   1.000
_cell.angle_alpha   90.00
_cell.angle_beta   90.00
_cell.angle_gamma   90.00
#
_symmetry.space_group_name_H-M   'P 1'
#
loop_
_entity.id
_entity.type
_entity.pdbx_description
1 polymer ?
#
loop_
_entity_poly.entity_id
_entity_poly.type
_entity_poly.pdbx_seq_one_letter_code
_entity_poly.pdbx_strand_id
1 'polypeptide(L)'
;MRIEGLGKRALFLIPSVKVYNRKYSKTRQSIARTIHNFLNDTFGGYTCASGNIYGYFTSESAEYDELREFRVAFKEDEKKTKVPKLQEFLSKICEDIGEECIYLECGEDAMLVYSK
;
A
#
# COMPACT_ATOMS: atom_id res chain seq x y z
N MET A 1 -23.98 -1.86 22.77
CA MET A 1 -22.88 -1.43 21.89
C MET A 1 -21.96 -2.62 21.66
N ARG A 2 -21.74 -3.05 20.41
CA ARG A 2 -20.80 -4.13 20.07
C ARG A 2 -19.50 -3.50 19.59
N ILE A 3 -18.38 -3.86 20.21
CA ILE A 3 -17.03 -3.45 19.83
C ILE A 3 -16.27 -4.71 19.41
N GLU A 4 -15.53 -4.64 18.31
CA GLU A 4 -14.73 -5.75 17.82
C GLU A 4 -13.32 -5.26 17.46
N GLY A 5 -12.30 -5.89 18.04
CA GLY A 5 -10.91 -5.61 17.70
C GLY A 5 -10.55 -6.24 16.35
N LEU A 6 -9.95 -5.44 15.46
CA LEU A 6 -9.55 -5.86 14.12
C LEU A 6 -8.13 -6.42 14.05
N GLY A 7 -7.35 -6.36 15.13
CA GLY A 7 -5.98 -6.90 15.20
C GLY A 7 -4.90 -5.89 14.81
N LYS A 8 -3.90 -6.34 14.06
CA LYS A 8 -2.73 -5.54 13.65
C LYS A 8 -3.12 -4.53 12.57
N ARG A 9 -2.52 -3.35 12.61
CA ARG A 9 -2.68 -2.31 11.58
C ARG A 9 -1.50 -2.35 10.61
N ALA A 10 -1.77 -2.20 9.32
CA ALA A 10 -0.77 -1.84 8.33
C ALA A 10 -1.20 -0.60 7.55
N LEU A 11 -0.21 0.20 7.15
CA LEU A 11 -0.37 1.43 6.38
C LEU A 11 0.67 1.45 5.27
N PHE A 12 0.28 1.84 4.07
CA PHE A 12 1.24 2.10 3.00
C PHE A 12 0.88 3.35 2.21
N LEU A 13 1.90 3.95 1.61
CA LEU A 13 1.81 5.22 0.89
C LEU A 13 2.16 5.01 -0.58
N ILE A 14 1.32 5.50 -1.49
CA ILE A 14 1.56 5.44 -2.94
C ILE A 14 1.33 6.81 -3.54
N PRO A 15 2.16 7.27 -4.49
CA PRO A 15 1.93 8.54 -5.19
C PRO A 15 0.54 8.61 -5.81
N SER A 16 -0.23 9.60 -5.36
CA SER A 16 -1.65 9.78 -5.69
C SER A 16 -1.86 9.84 -7.20
N VAL A 17 -0.97 10.55 -7.91
CA VAL A 17 -1.01 10.66 -9.37
C VAL A 17 -0.89 9.30 -10.07
N LYS A 18 -0.10 8.36 -9.53
CA LYS A 18 0.10 7.02 -10.10
C LYS A 18 -1.04 6.06 -9.76
N VAL A 19 -1.74 6.29 -8.65
CA VAL A 19 -2.93 5.51 -8.27
C VAL A 19 -4.09 5.72 -9.26
N TYR A 20 -4.32 6.97 -9.68
CA TYR A 20 -5.51 7.32 -10.48
C TYR A 20 -5.24 7.49 -11.97
N ASN A 21 -3.98 7.62 -12.40
CA ASN A 21 -3.65 7.78 -13.81
C ASN A 21 -3.03 6.51 -14.41
N ARG A 22 -3.82 5.81 -15.22
CA ARG A 22 -3.43 4.55 -15.89
C ARG A 22 -2.22 4.68 -16.81
N LYS A 23 -1.79 5.89 -17.17
CA LYS A 23 -0.57 6.08 -17.98
C LYS A 23 0.70 5.60 -17.26
N TYR A 24 0.69 5.58 -15.92
CA TYR A 24 1.82 5.13 -15.12
C TYR A 24 1.85 3.62 -14.89
N SER A 25 0.73 2.92 -15.10
CA SER A 25 0.68 1.46 -15.00
C SER A 25 1.22 0.85 -16.30
N LYS A 26 2.27 0.03 -16.19
CA LYS A 26 2.81 -0.78 -17.30
C LYS A 26 1.74 -1.72 -17.88
N THR A 27 0.89 -2.27 -17.02
CA THR A 27 -0.22 -3.16 -17.41
C THR A 27 -1.46 -2.42 -17.95
N ARG A 28 -1.45 -1.07 -17.91
CA ARG A 28 -2.60 -0.19 -18.24
C ARG A 28 -3.85 -0.47 -17.40
N GLN A 29 -3.71 -1.21 -16.30
CA GLN A 29 -4.79 -1.49 -15.38
C GLN A 29 -5.05 -0.28 -14.47
N SER A 30 -6.23 -0.26 -13.87
CA SER A 30 -6.54 0.75 -12.85
C SER A 30 -5.87 0.36 -11.53
N ILE A 31 -4.76 1.01 -11.17
CA ILE A 31 -4.04 0.76 -9.91
C ILE A 31 -4.98 0.88 -8.71
N ALA A 32 -5.82 1.92 -8.68
CA ALA A 32 -6.85 2.08 -7.66
C ALA A 32 -7.78 0.86 -7.54
N ARG A 33 -8.19 0.27 -8.67
CA ARG A 33 -9.06 -0.94 -8.67
C ARG A 33 -8.28 -2.17 -8.23
N THR A 34 -7.02 -2.30 -8.66
CA THR A 34 -6.14 -3.41 -8.28
C THR A 34 -5.91 -3.42 -6.78
N ILE A 35 -5.60 -2.26 -6.17
CA ILE A 35 -5.47 -2.12 -4.72
C ILE A 35 -6.81 -2.40 -4.03
N HIS A 36 -7.91 -1.82 -4.50
CA HIS A 36 -9.23 -2.03 -3.91
C HIS A 36 -9.60 -3.52 -3.84
N ASN A 37 -9.47 -4.23 -4.95
CA ASN A 37 -9.78 -5.65 -5.03
C ASN A 37 -8.89 -6.46 -4.08
N PHE A 38 -7.56 -6.25 -4.15
CA PHE A 38 -6.62 -6.98 -3.29
C PHE A 38 -6.91 -6.78 -1.81
N LEU A 39 -7.14 -5.53 -1.37
CA LEU A 39 -7.36 -5.23 0.04
C LEU A 39 -8.70 -5.79 0.55
N ASN A 40 -9.76 -5.73 -0.26
CA ASN A 40 -11.04 -6.33 0.10
C ASN A 40 -10.97 -7.85 0.13
N ASP A 41 -10.39 -8.48 -0.88
CA ASP A 41 -10.32 -9.94 -0.98
C ASP A 41 -9.39 -10.53 0.11
N THR A 42 -8.34 -9.81 0.49
CA THR A 42 -7.34 -10.30 1.46
C THR A 42 -7.66 -9.91 2.90
N PHE A 43 -8.17 -8.70 3.16
CA PHE A 43 -8.35 -8.16 4.52
C PHE A 43 -9.80 -7.85 4.86
N GLY A 44 -10.74 -7.98 3.91
CA GLY A 44 -12.17 -7.72 4.12
C GLY A 44 -12.54 -6.24 4.14
N GLY A 45 -11.58 -5.34 3.95
CA GLY A 45 -11.82 -3.90 3.96
C GLY A 45 -10.54 -3.10 4.17
N TYR A 46 -10.63 -1.81 3.85
CA TYR A 46 -9.56 -0.85 4.08
C TYR A 46 -10.14 0.56 4.23
N THR A 47 -9.35 1.46 4.78
CA THR A 47 -9.63 2.90 4.73
C THR A 47 -8.58 3.57 3.86
N CYS A 48 -8.99 4.66 3.22
CA CYS A 48 -8.15 5.38 2.28
C CYS A 48 -8.29 6.88 2.52
N ALA A 49 -7.17 7.55 2.71
CA ALA A 49 -7.13 8.99 2.94
C ALA A 49 -6.33 9.69 1.83
N SER A 50 -6.80 10.88 1.48
CA SER A 50 -6.00 11.88 0.75
C SER A 50 -5.60 12.97 1.73
N GLY A 51 -4.38 13.46 1.59
CA GLY A 51 -3.88 14.62 2.28
C GLY A 51 -2.56 15.07 1.67
N ASN A 52 -2.02 16.15 2.21
CA ASN A 52 -0.71 16.67 1.83
C ASN A 52 0.37 15.83 2.54
N ILE A 53 0.49 14.58 2.12
CA ILE A 53 1.47 13.63 2.65
C ILE A 53 2.65 13.61 1.68
N TYR A 54 3.80 14.05 2.17
CA TYR A 54 5.06 14.04 1.44
C TYR A 54 5.99 12.99 2.03
N GLY A 55 6.78 12.35 1.19
CA GLY A 55 7.75 11.33 1.62
C GLY A 55 8.98 11.36 0.74
N TYR A 56 10.13 11.15 1.37
CA TYR A 56 11.45 11.17 0.74
C TYR A 56 12.16 9.89 1.11
N PHE A 57 11.89 8.84 0.34
CA PHE A 57 12.41 7.51 0.58
C PHE A 57 13.40 7.23 -0.56
N THR A 58 14.70 7.22 -0.23
CA THR A 58 15.90 7.15 -1.11
C THR A 58 16.52 8.50 -1.52
N SER A 59 17.79 8.45 -1.95
CA SER A 59 18.71 9.61 -2.07
C SER A 59 18.57 10.43 -3.35
N GLU A 60 17.78 9.96 -4.32
CA GLU A 60 17.60 10.66 -5.60
C GLU A 60 16.16 11.18 -5.73
N SER A 61 15.94 12.38 -5.19
CA SER A 61 15.01 13.38 -5.79
C SER A 61 13.60 12.92 -6.20
N ALA A 62 13.05 11.89 -5.57
CA ALA A 62 11.65 11.55 -5.73
C ALA A 62 10.82 12.41 -4.77
N GLU A 63 10.65 13.68 -5.12
CA GLU A 63 9.57 14.48 -4.54
C GLU A 63 8.25 13.83 -4.96
N TYR A 64 7.62 13.13 -4.02
CA TYR A 64 6.23 12.73 -4.17
C TYR A 64 5.37 13.86 -3.63
N ASP A 65 4.88 14.73 -4.53
CA ASP A 65 4.05 15.89 -4.19
C ASP A 65 2.82 15.51 -3.34
N GLU A 66 2.16 14.40 -3.65
CA GLU A 66 1.01 13.94 -2.89
C GLU A 66 0.98 12.42 -2.84
N LEU A 67 1.11 11.88 -1.63
CA LEU A 67 0.92 10.47 -1.35
C LEU A 67 -0.54 10.19 -0.95
N ARG A 68 -1.05 9.07 -1.47
CA ARG A 68 -2.30 8.47 -1.03
C ARG A 68 -2.00 7.43 0.03
N GLU A 69 -2.75 7.48 1.11
CA GLU A 69 -2.59 6.56 2.22
C GLU A 69 -3.68 5.49 2.21
N PHE A 70 -3.25 4.24 2.38
CA PHE A 70 -4.12 3.09 2.52
C PHE A 70 -3.84 2.42 3.84
N ARG A 71 -4.88 2.16 4.62
CA ARG A 71 -4.78 1.49 5.92
C ARG A 71 -5.67 0.25 5.94
N VAL A 72 -5.11 -0.86 6.41
CA VAL A 72 -5.83 -2.09 6.69
C VAL A 72 -5.62 -2.50 8.14
N ALA A 73 -6.62 -3.18 8.70
CA ALA A 73 -6.50 -3.84 9.99
C ALA A 73 -6.90 -5.30 9.83
N PHE A 74 -6.13 -6.21 10.41
CA PHE A 74 -6.36 -7.64 10.27
C PHE A 74 -5.88 -8.44 11.47
N LYS A 75 -6.59 -9.53 11.74
CA LYS A 75 -6.10 -10.61 12.60
C LYS A 75 -5.19 -11.47 11.74
N GLU A 76 -4.00 -11.76 12.25
CA GLU A 76 -3.07 -12.63 11.56
C GLU A 76 -3.65 -14.05 11.48
N ASP A 77 -3.42 -14.74 10.37
CA ASP A 77 -3.78 -16.15 10.28
C ASP A 77 -2.74 -17.02 11.00
N GLU A 78 -3.07 -18.27 11.30
CA GLU A 78 -2.15 -19.20 12.01
C GLU A 78 -0.79 -19.35 11.30
N LYS A 79 -0.77 -19.16 9.98
CA LYS A 79 0.40 -19.28 9.11
C LYS A 79 1.15 -17.96 8.93
N LYS A 80 0.69 -16.88 9.55
CA LYS A 80 1.24 -15.53 9.46
C LYS A 80 1.41 -15.00 8.02
N THR A 81 0.44 -15.27 7.14
CA THR A 81 0.57 -14.97 5.71
C THR A 81 0.15 -13.56 5.29
N LYS A 82 -0.53 -12.79 6.16
CA LYS A 82 -1.13 -11.52 5.77
C LYS A 82 -0.09 -10.45 5.43
N VAL A 83 0.93 -10.29 6.26
CA VAL A 83 2.01 -9.33 6.02
C VAL A 83 2.86 -9.70 4.79
N PRO A 84 3.34 -10.94 4.63
CA PRO A 84 4.07 -11.33 3.41
C PRO A 84 3.26 -11.12 2.13
N LYS A 85 1.96 -11.42 2.13
CA LYS A 85 1.08 -11.16 0.97
C LYS A 85 0.99 -9.68 0.65
N LEU A 86 0.89 -8.82 1.67
CA LEU A 86 0.88 -7.38 1.46
C LEU A 86 2.21 -6.91 0.85
N GLN A 87 3.35 -7.36 1.39
CA GLN A 87 4.67 -7.01 0.86
C GLN A 87 4.84 -7.47 -0.59
N GLU A 88 4.45 -8.72 -0.91
CA GLU A 88 4.52 -9.23 -2.29
C GLU A 88 3.62 -8.42 -3.23
N PHE A 89 2.42 -8.07 -2.79
CA PHE A 89 1.51 -7.22 -3.56
C PHE A 89 2.10 -5.83 -3.81
N LEU A 90 2.65 -5.19 -2.77
CA LEU A 90 3.26 -3.86 -2.89
C LEU A 90 4.50 -3.90 -3.80
N SER A 91 5.32 -4.94 -3.73
CA SER A 91 6.45 -5.13 -4.65
C SER A 91 6.01 -5.18 -6.12
N LYS A 92 4.91 -5.88 -6.43
CA LYS A 92 4.32 -5.92 -7.78
C LYS A 92 3.73 -4.58 -8.21
N ILE A 93 3.07 -3.86 -7.30
CA ILE A 93 2.56 -2.51 -7.59
C ILE A 93 3.73 -1.59 -7.90
N CYS A 94 4.78 -1.60 -7.06
CA CYS A 94 6.01 -0.83 -7.24
C CYS A 94 6.58 -1.00 -8.65
N GLU A 95 6.71 -2.25 -9.09
CA GLU A 95 7.14 -2.57 -10.45
C GLU A 95 6.20 -2.01 -11.54
N ASP A 96 4.88 -2.16 -11.37
CA ASP A 96 3.86 -1.73 -12.35
C ASP A 96 3.80 -0.21 -12.50
N ILE A 97 3.98 0.55 -11.41
CA ILE A 97 3.96 2.02 -11.43
C ILE A 97 5.34 2.66 -11.60
N GLY A 98 6.38 1.83 -11.76
CA GLY A 98 7.76 2.26 -11.97
C GLY A 98 8.32 3.06 -10.81
N GLU A 99 8.00 2.68 -9.57
CA GLU A 99 8.71 3.16 -8.39
C GLU A 99 9.83 2.19 -8.00
N GLU A 100 10.84 2.71 -7.31
CA GLU A 100 11.90 1.89 -6.71
C GLU A 100 11.39 1.15 -5.46
N CYS A 101 10.64 1.85 -4.61
CA CYS A 101 10.08 1.29 -3.40
C CYS A 101 8.74 1.92 -3.00
N ILE A 102 8.02 1.24 -2.10
CA ILE A 102 6.81 1.72 -1.42
C ILE A 102 7.02 1.67 0.08
N TYR A 103 6.68 2.75 0.77
CA TYR A 103 6.69 2.83 2.23
C TYR A 103 5.56 2.00 2.85
N LEU A 104 5.89 1.20 3.86
CA LEU A 104 4.98 0.33 4.60
C LEU A 104 5.25 0.43 6.11
N GLU A 105 4.21 0.71 6.88
CA GLU A 105 4.16 0.48 8.33
C GLU A 105 3.35 -0.77 8.63
N CYS A 106 3.81 -1.60 9.57
CA CYS A 106 3.06 -2.75 10.05
C CYS A 106 3.26 -2.96 11.56
N GLY A 107 2.26 -2.56 12.35
CA GLY A 107 2.39 -2.53 13.81
C GLY A 107 3.41 -1.47 14.24
N GLU A 108 4.52 -1.93 14.82
CA GLU A 108 5.60 -1.07 15.33
C GLU A 108 6.75 -0.91 14.33
N ASP A 109 6.74 -1.67 13.24
CA ASP A 109 7.80 -1.67 12.23
C ASP A 109 7.46 -0.74 11.06
N ALA A 110 8.46 -0.03 10.55
CA ALA A 110 8.42 0.70 9.29
C ALA A 110 9.48 0.16 8.33
N MET A 111 9.14 0.01 7.05
CA MET A 111 10.02 -0.58 6.05
C MET A 111 9.75 -0.03 4.64
N LEU A 112 10.73 -0.19 3.76
CA LEU A 112 10.59 0.06 2.33
C LEU A 112 10.44 -1.28 1.61
N VAL A 113 9.40 -1.40 0.79
CA VAL A 113 9.15 -2.57 -0.06
C VAL A 113 9.60 -2.25 -1.47
N TYR A 114 10.67 -2.90 -1.91
CA TYR A 114 11.26 -2.70 -3.24
C TYR A 114 10.57 -3.57 -4.31
N SER A 115 10.59 -3.10 -5.56
CA SER A 115 10.27 -3.98 -6.70
C SER A 115 11.26 -5.14 -6.78
N LYS A 116 10.82 -6.30 -7.26
CA LYS A 116 11.73 -7.41 -7.59
C LYS A 116 12.50 -7.17 -8.88
#